data_AF-A0A9D1DEX8-F1
#
_entry.id   AF-A0A9D1DEX8-F1
#
_cell.length_a   1.000
_cell.length_b   1.000
_cell.length_c   1.000
_cell.angle_alpha   90.00
_cell.angle_beta   90.00
_cell.angle_gamma   90.00
#
_symmetry.space_group_name_H-M   'P 1'
#
loop_
_entity.id
_entity.type
_entity.pdbx_description
1 polymer ?
#
loop_
_entity_poly.entity_id
_entity_poly.type
_entity_poly.pdbx_seq_one_letter_code
_entity_poly.pdbx_strand_id
1 'polypeptide(L)'
;MAIINISRELFSSPVYPGDPAPSFEQIRRIDQGDSCNLTAFYSGSHSATHLDAPLHFVGGGETIDRFPLFVRGLEAALTRAVLITED
;
A
#
# COMPACT_ATOMS: atom_id res chain seq x y z
N MET A 1 4.53 -16.33 -20.22
CA MET A 1 5.32 -15.33 -19.48
C MET A 1 5.17 -15.62 -18.00
N ALA A 2 6.26 -15.70 -17.24
CA ALA A 2 6.21 -15.89 -15.79
C ALA A 2 6.14 -14.53 -15.09
N ILE A 3 5.36 -14.42 -14.02
CA ILE A 3 5.31 -13.24 -13.14
C ILE A 3 6.19 -13.54 -11.94
N ILE A 4 7.20 -12.70 -11.70
CA ILE A 4 8.06 -12.77 -10.51
C ILE A 4 7.56 -11.75 -9.49
N ASN A 5 7.26 -12.20 -8.28
CA ASN A 5 6.90 -11.31 -7.19
C ASN A 5 8.18 -10.71 -6.56
N ILE A 6 8.29 -9.38 -6.58
CA ILE A 6 9.40 -8.63 -6.00
C ILE A 6 8.97 -7.81 -4.77
N SER A 7 7.73 -7.98 -4.30
CA SER A 7 7.20 -7.26 -3.15
C SER A 7 7.51 -7.98 -1.83
N ARG A 8 7.74 -7.20 -0.78
CA ARG A 8 7.81 -7.70 0.60
C ARG A 8 6.40 -7.79 1.20
N GLU A 9 6.21 -8.74 2.10
CA GLU A 9 4.96 -8.88 2.87
C GLU A 9 4.87 -7.74 3.91
N LEU A 10 3.66 -7.16 4.08
CA LEU A 10 3.48 -5.91 4.82
C LEU A 10 3.67 -6.06 6.33
N PHE A 11 3.05 -7.06 6.95
CA PHE A 11 2.97 -7.17 8.41
C PHE A 11 4.20 -7.80 9.06
N SER A 12 5.04 -8.47 8.27
CA SER A 12 6.31 -9.08 8.69
C SER A 12 7.55 -8.30 8.22
N SER A 13 7.37 -7.24 7.43
CA SER A 13 8.48 -6.39 7.02
C SER A 13 9.07 -5.62 8.21
N PRO A 14 10.40 -5.44 8.26
CA PRO A 14 11.01 -4.54 9.23
C PRO A 14 10.42 -3.13 9.13
N VAL A 15 10.14 -2.54 10.29
CA VAL A 15 9.61 -1.17 10.41
C VAL A 15 10.77 -0.22 10.66
N TYR A 16 10.73 0.96 10.05
CA TYR A 16 11.74 1.99 10.29
C TYR A 16 11.68 2.47 11.75
N PRO A 17 12.81 2.73 12.43
CA PRO A 17 12.79 3.20 13.81
C PRO A 17 12.00 4.50 13.99
N GLY A 18 10.92 4.44 14.76
CA GLY A 18 10.03 5.59 15.03
C GLY A 18 8.75 5.60 14.19
N ASP A 19 8.67 4.77 13.15
CA ASP A 19 7.47 4.66 12.31
C ASP A 19 6.40 3.76 12.95
N PRO A 20 5.11 3.96 12.58
CA PRO A 20 4.06 3.05 13.00
C PRO A 20 4.24 1.65 12.41
N ALA A 21 4.20 0.63 13.27
CA ALA A 21 4.14 -0.75 12.82
C ALA A 21 2.78 -1.03 12.12
N PRO A 22 2.76 -1.70 10.96
CA PRO A 22 1.53 -2.14 10.33
C PRO A 22 0.72 -3.05 11.27
N SER A 23 -0.58 -2.85 11.30
CA SER A 23 -1.52 -3.65 12.10
C SER A 23 -2.83 -3.87 11.36
N PHE A 24 -3.58 -4.88 11.77
CA PHE A 24 -4.89 -5.16 11.22
C PHE A 24 -5.82 -5.73 12.28
N GLU A 25 -7.12 -5.55 12.07
CA GLU A 25 -8.18 -6.05 12.90
C GLU A 25 -9.25 -6.70 12.03
N GLN A 26 -9.63 -7.93 12.35
CA GLN A 26 -10.76 -8.61 11.72
C GLN A 26 -12.05 -8.13 12.37
N ILE A 27 -12.75 -7.22 11.69
CA ILE A 27 -13.99 -6.60 12.17
C ILE A 27 -15.20 -7.52 11.97
N ARG A 28 -15.26 -8.24 10.84
CA ARG A 28 -16.32 -9.21 10.54
C ARG A 28 -15.73 -10.50 10.01
N ARG A 29 -16.36 -11.61 10.37
CA ARG A 29 -15.93 -12.95 9.98
C ARG A 29 -17.11 -13.85 9.65
N ILE A 30 -17.13 -14.38 8.43
CA ILE A 30 -18.18 -15.31 7.96
C ILE A 30 -18.20 -16.58 8.82
N ASP A 31 -17.03 -17.06 9.25
CA ASP A 31 -16.94 -18.23 10.13
C ASP A 31 -17.44 -17.96 11.56
N GLN A 32 -17.75 -16.71 11.90
CA GLN A 32 -18.45 -16.30 13.11
C GLN A 32 -19.92 -15.91 12.85
N GLY A 33 -20.42 -16.13 11.63
CA GLY A 33 -21.82 -15.89 11.25
C GLY A 33 -22.09 -14.51 10.64
N ASP A 34 -21.07 -13.68 10.39
CA ASP A 34 -21.26 -12.42 9.68
C ASP A 34 -21.56 -12.63 8.18
N SER A 35 -22.14 -11.62 7.55
CA SER A 35 -22.45 -11.65 6.11
C SER A 35 -21.23 -11.53 5.20
N CYS A 36 -20.07 -11.11 5.74
CA CYS A 36 -18.83 -10.94 4.99
C CYS A 36 -17.61 -11.01 5.89
N ASN A 37 -16.44 -11.18 5.29
CA ASN A 37 -15.16 -10.94 5.97
C ASN A 37 -14.78 -9.48 5.77
N LEU A 38 -14.48 -8.79 6.86
CA LEU A 38 -14.00 -7.41 6.84
C LEU A 38 -12.78 -7.29 7.74
N THR A 39 -11.68 -6.78 7.18
CA THR A 39 -10.46 -6.48 7.91
C THR A 39 -10.16 -5.00 7.75
N ALA A 40 -10.04 -4.26 8.84
CA ALA A 40 -9.41 -2.95 8.82
C ALA A 40 -7.90 -3.13 8.99
N PHE A 41 -7.11 -2.26 8.39
CA PHE A 41 -5.68 -2.23 8.60
C PHE A 41 -5.18 -0.80 8.70
N TYR A 42 -4.04 -0.64 9.36
CA TYR A 42 -3.33 0.60 9.53
C TYR A 42 -1.85 0.37 9.22
N SER A 43 -1.22 1.29 8.49
CA SER A 43 0.19 1.22 8.12
C SER A 43 0.69 2.61 7.74
N GLY A 44 1.96 2.89 8.03
CA GLY A 44 2.64 4.04 7.41
C GLY A 44 2.88 3.79 5.93
N SER A 45 2.77 4.83 5.08
CA SER A 45 2.94 4.71 3.61
C SER A 45 4.31 4.20 3.17
N HIS A 46 5.32 4.23 4.05
CA HIS A 46 6.69 3.81 3.81
C HIS A 46 6.98 2.39 4.31
N SER A 47 5.93 1.58 4.53
CA SER A 47 6.04 0.19 4.95
C SER A 47 6.26 -0.74 3.76
N ALA A 48 7.12 -1.75 3.92
CA ALA A 48 7.39 -2.79 2.91
C ALA A 48 7.77 -2.20 1.52
N THR A 49 7.27 -2.78 0.43
CA THR A 49 7.52 -2.28 -0.94
C THR A 49 6.56 -1.13 -1.25
N HIS A 50 7.10 0.07 -1.44
CA HIS A 50 6.32 1.31 -1.60
C HIS A 50 6.95 2.27 -2.62
N LEU A 51 6.32 3.42 -2.83
CA LEU A 51 6.78 4.53 -3.66
C LEU A 51 6.66 5.85 -2.88
N ASP A 52 7.65 6.72 -3.02
CA ASP A 52 7.63 8.06 -2.44
C ASP A 52 7.12 9.09 -3.46
N ALA A 53 6.24 9.97 -2.99
CA ALA A 53 5.86 11.18 -3.73
C ALA A 53 6.79 12.34 -3.36
N PRO A 54 6.95 13.37 -4.22
CA PRO A 54 7.74 14.57 -3.91
C PRO A 54 7.37 15.21 -2.56
N LEU A 55 6.08 15.22 -2.20
CA LEU A 55 5.61 15.75 -0.92
C LEU A 55 6.27 15.11 0.31
N HIS A 56 6.82 13.88 0.19
CA HIS A 56 7.48 13.21 1.31
C HIS A 56 8.65 14.03 1.88
N PHE A 57 9.40 14.75 1.02
CA PHE A 57 10.56 15.54 1.43
C PHE A 57 10.52 17.01 0.98
N VAL A 58 9.63 17.38 0.06
CA VAL A 58 9.55 18.73 -0.50
C VAL A 58 8.27 19.41 -0.04
N GLY A 59 8.39 20.47 0.76
CA GLY A 59 7.26 21.30 1.17
C GLY A 59 6.54 21.88 -0.05
N GLY A 60 5.23 21.62 -0.17
CA GLY A 60 4.44 21.98 -1.35
C GLY A 60 4.68 21.08 -2.57
N GLY A 61 5.40 19.97 -2.42
CA GLY A 61 5.57 18.97 -3.47
C GLY A 61 4.27 18.26 -3.84
N GLU A 62 4.25 17.66 -5.02
CA GLU A 62 3.10 16.90 -5.53
C GLU A 62 2.80 15.65 -4.68
N THR A 63 1.52 15.32 -4.56
CA THR A 63 1.02 14.11 -3.89
C THR A 63 1.03 12.90 -4.84
N ILE A 64 0.99 11.69 -4.29
CA ILE A 64 1.13 10.45 -5.08
C ILE A 64 -0.01 10.25 -6.10
N ASP A 65 -1.21 10.76 -5.84
CA ASP A 65 -2.36 10.71 -6.75
C ASP A 65 -2.18 11.57 -8.01
N ARG A 66 -1.23 12.51 -7.98
CA ARG A 66 -0.86 13.34 -9.14
C ARG A 66 0.23 12.71 -9.99
N PHE A 67 0.84 11.61 -9.54
CA PHE A 67 1.89 10.94 -10.27
C PHE A 67 1.32 10.18 -11.47
N PRO A 68 1.92 10.30 -12.67
CA PRO A 68 1.44 9.56 -13.84
C PRO A 68 1.61 8.06 -13.63
N LEU A 69 0.55 7.28 -13.89
CA LEU A 69 0.56 5.81 -13.77
C LEU A 69 1.57 5.13 -14.71
N PHE A 70 1.98 5.82 -15.77
CA PHE A 70 2.96 5.33 -16.74
C PHE A 70 4.09 6.33 -16.89
N VAL A 71 5.29 5.91 -16.50
CA VAL A 71 6.53 6.62 -16.76
C VAL A 71 7.35 5.77 -17.72
N ARG A 72 7.68 6.33 -18.90
CA ARG A 72 8.55 5.62 -19.87
C ARG A 72 9.90 5.32 -19.24
N GLY A 73 10.38 4.08 -19.35
CA GLY A 73 11.62 3.63 -18.70
C GLY A 73 11.47 3.18 -17.24
N LEU A 74 10.28 3.35 -16.64
CA LEU A 74 9.87 2.77 -15.36
C LEU A 74 8.74 1.74 -15.59
N GLU A 75 8.87 0.93 -16.66
CA GLU A 75 7.88 -0.08 -17.05
C GLU A 75 7.78 -1.25 -16.05
N ALA A 76 8.63 -1.24 -15.01
CA ALA A 76 8.50 -2.10 -13.86
C ALA A 76 7.62 -1.44 -12.79
N ALA A 77 6.52 -2.12 -12.49
CA ALA A 77 5.75 -2.04 -11.25
C ALA A 77 4.75 -0.89 -11.09
N LEU A 78 3.52 -1.15 -11.53
CA LEU A 78 2.30 -0.70 -10.85
C LEU A 78 1.18 -1.71 -11.13
N THR A 79 1.41 -3.00 -10.83
CA THR A 79 0.44 -4.06 -11.19
C THR A 79 -0.67 -4.24 -10.14
N ARG A 80 -0.58 -3.59 -8.97
CA ARG A 80 -1.67 -3.53 -7.99
C ARG A 80 -1.66 -2.21 -7.20
N ALA A 81 -2.28 -1.19 -7.77
CA ALA A 81 -2.97 -0.19 -6.97
C ALA A 81 -4.45 -0.57 -6.99
N VAL A 82 -5.02 -0.94 -5.84
CA VAL A 82 -6.48 -0.95 -5.70
C VAL A 82 -6.86 0.48 -5.37
N LEU A 83 -7.08 1.28 -6.41
CA LEU A 83 -7.76 2.56 -6.27
C LEU A 83 -9.24 2.23 -5.98
N ILE A 84 -9.64 2.32 -4.72
CA ILE A 84 -11.06 2.47 -4.39
C ILE A 84 -11.35 3.95 -4.64
N THR A 85 -11.83 4.27 -5.85
CA THR A 85 -12.43 5.57 -6.10
C THR A 85 -13.82 5.54 -5.48
N GLU A 86 -14.09 6.41 -4.51
CA GLU A 86 -15.47 6.77 -4.20
C GLU A 86 -15.95 7.73 -5.30
N ASP A 87 -17.16 7.52 -5.82
CA ASP A 87 -17.89 8.53 -6.60
C ASP A 87 -18.16 9.78 -5.74
#